data_AF-A0A060CLL4-F1
#
_entry.id   AF-A0A060CLL4-F1
#
_cell.length_a   1.000
_cell.length_b   1.000
_cell.length_c   1.000
_cell.angle_alpha   90.00
_cell.angle_beta   90.00
_cell.angle_gamma   90.00
#
_symmetry.space_group_name_H-M   'P 1'
#
loop_
_entity.id
_entity.type
_entity.pdbx_description
1 polymer ?
#
loop_
_entity_poly.entity_id
_entity_poly.type
_entity_poly.pdbx_seq_one_letter_code
_entity_poly.pdbx_strand_id
1 'polypeptide(L)'
;MPAGITVKAVEGLPDSFALGVDVSSVLSLEESGVVFRDATGAERDLFDLLAESGVTDVRVRVWNDPYDDEGRGFGGGTVDVERAVEIGRRATAAGMGVLVDFHYSDFWADPAKQQAPRAWDGLTPAEVASAA
;
A
#
# COMPACT_ATOMS: atom_id res chain seq x y z
N MET A 1 -27.49 15.23 -1.45
CA MET A 1 -26.96 16.58 -1.77
C MET A 1 -26.01 16.40 -2.94
N PRO A 2 -26.12 17.16 -4.04
CA PRO A 2 -25.04 17.17 -5.02
C PRO A 2 -23.74 17.52 -4.29
N ALA A 3 -22.67 16.77 -4.54
CA ALA A 3 -21.35 17.10 -3.99
C ALA A 3 -21.02 18.53 -4.44
N GLY A 4 -20.78 19.45 -3.50
CA GLY A 4 -20.50 20.87 -3.80
C GLY A 4 -19.14 21.10 -4.48
N ILE A 5 -18.65 20.11 -5.21
CA ILE A 5 -17.35 20.05 -5.86
C ILE A 5 -17.58 20.01 -7.36
N THR A 6 -16.94 20.93 -8.08
CA THR A 6 -16.92 20.95 -9.54
C THR A 6 -15.49 20.77 -10.01
N VAL A 7 -15.25 19.82 -10.91
CA VAL A 7 -13.93 19.55 -11.49
C VAL A 7 -14.01 19.80 -12.99
N LYS A 8 -13.08 20.60 -13.54
CA LYS A 8 -12.98 20.80 -14.99
C LYS A 8 -12.47 19.50 -15.63
N ALA A 9 -13.11 19.07 -16.72
CA ALA A 9 -12.68 17.89 -17.45
C ALA A 9 -11.23 18.03 -17.95
N VAL A 10 -10.47 16.94 -17.86
CA VAL A 10 -9.14 16.82 -18.47
C VAL A 10 -9.35 16.35 -19.91
N GLU A 11 -9.12 17.24 -20.86
CA GLU A 11 -9.31 16.95 -22.28
C GLU A 11 -8.33 15.87 -22.76
N GLY A 12 -8.85 14.83 -23.43
CA GLY A 12 -8.03 13.75 -24.00
C GLY A 12 -7.49 12.74 -22.99
N LEU A 13 -8.03 12.68 -21.77
CA LEU A 13 -7.67 11.62 -20.82
C LEU A 13 -8.14 10.26 -21.36
N PRO A 14 -7.24 9.26 -21.50
CA PRO A 14 -7.65 7.95 -21.99
C PRO A 14 -8.45 7.19 -20.93
N ASP A 15 -9.41 6.36 -21.35
CA ASP A 15 -10.19 5.50 -20.45
C ASP A 15 -9.31 4.51 -19.67
N SER A 16 -8.12 4.20 -20.19
CA SER A 16 -7.13 3.33 -19.54
C SER A 16 -6.17 4.08 -18.61
N PHE A 17 -6.45 5.35 -18.27
CA PHE A 17 -5.62 6.10 -17.34
C PHE A 17 -5.74 5.49 -15.93
N ALA A 18 -4.61 5.12 -15.32
CA ALA A 18 -4.60 4.57 -13.98
C ALA A 18 -4.98 5.64 -12.94
N LEU A 19 -6.02 5.36 -12.16
CA LEU A 19 -6.47 6.17 -11.04
C LEU A 19 -6.09 5.44 -9.75
N GLY A 20 -4.80 5.47 -9.43
CA GLY A 20 -4.22 4.70 -8.34
C GLY A 20 -4.17 5.42 -7.00
N VAL A 21 -4.20 4.65 -5.90
CA VAL A 21 -3.95 5.12 -4.54
C VAL A 21 -2.94 4.22 -3.82
N ASP A 22 -2.22 4.74 -2.82
CA ASP A 22 -1.44 3.92 -1.88
C ASP A 22 -2.18 3.85 -0.55
N VAL A 23 -2.56 2.65 -0.13
CA VAL A 23 -3.25 2.39 1.14
C VAL A 23 -2.48 1.44 2.03
N SER A 24 -1.15 1.41 1.93
CA SER A 24 -0.37 0.36 2.61
C SER A 24 -0.47 0.39 4.15
N SER A 25 -0.94 1.50 4.75
CA SER A 25 -1.20 1.57 6.20
C SER A 25 -2.56 1.03 6.63
N VAL A 26 -3.42 0.58 5.70
CA VAL A 26 -4.84 0.26 5.97
C VAL A 26 -5.00 -0.74 7.12
N LEU A 27 -4.26 -1.85 7.10
CA LEU A 27 -4.37 -2.88 8.13
C LEU A 27 -3.98 -2.35 9.52
N SER A 28 -2.92 -1.54 9.60
CA SER A 28 -2.48 -0.95 10.87
C SER A 28 -3.49 0.05 11.44
N LEU A 29 -4.18 0.78 10.55
CA LEU A 29 -5.26 1.69 10.95
C LEU A 29 -6.47 0.89 11.46
N GLU A 30 -6.89 -0.15 10.75
CA GLU A 30 -8.01 -1.03 11.15
C GLU A 30 -7.73 -1.74 12.47
N GLU A 31 -6.52 -2.27 12.66
CA GLU A 31 -6.04 -2.85 13.93
C GLU A 31 -6.05 -1.84 15.08
N SER A 32 -5.90 -0.55 14.77
CA SER A 32 -5.99 0.55 15.74
C SER A 32 -7.43 1.01 16.00
N GLY A 33 -8.44 0.35 15.40
CA GLY A 33 -9.86 0.67 15.55
C GLY A 33 -10.37 1.77 14.61
N VAL A 34 -9.60 2.13 13.57
CA VAL A 34 -10.08 3.04 12.53
C VAL A 34 -11.13 2.33 11.68
N VAL A 35 -12.20 3.04 11.35
CA VAL A 35 -13.27 2.57 10.47
C VAL A 35 -13.46 3.55 9.31
N PHE A 36 -13.76 3.00 8.13
CA PHE A 36 -14.08 3.77 6.94
C PHE A 36 -15.59 3.80 6.72
N ARG A 37 -16.11 4.91 6.19
CA ARG A 37 -17.55 5.13 6.04
C ARG A 37 -17.87 5.70 4.68
N ASP A 38 -19.04 5.34 4.15
CA ASP A 38 -19.59 5.95 2.95
C ASP A 38 -20.19 7.34 3.24
N ALA A 39 -20.73 7.98 2.19
CA ALA A 39 -21.35 9.31 2.28
C ALA A 39 -22.63 9.35 3.15
N THR A 40 -23.22 8.20 3.47
CA THR A 40 -24.37 8.09 4.38
C THR A 40 -23.94 7.93 5.84
N GLY A 41 -22.64 7.68 6.08
CA GLY A 41 -22.06 7.39 7.39
C GLY A 41 -22.05 5.91 7.74
N ALA A 42 -22.49 5.03 6.84
CA ALA A 42 -22.45 3.59 7.06
C ALA A 42 -21.00 3.09 6.94
N GLU A 43 -20.63 2.18 7.85
CA GLU A 43 -19.31 1.55 7.82
C GLU A 43 -19.19 0.59 6.63
N ARG A 44 -18.08 0.68 5.91
CA ARG A 44 -17.82 -0.07 4.67
C ARG A 44 -16.33 -0.41 4.58
N ASP A 45 -16.02 -1.47 3.85
CA ASP A 45 -14.65 -1.80 3.48
C ASP A 45 -14.03 -0.69 2.61
N LEU A 46 -12.78 -0.30 2.91
CA LEU A 46 -12.11 0.77 2.17
C LEU A 46 -11.99 0.47 0.68
N PHE A 47 -11.69 -0.77 0.29
CA PHE A 47 -11.45 -1.13 -1.11
C PHE A 47 -12.73 -1.06 -1.93
N ASP A 48 -13.88 -1.44 -1.36
CA ASP A 48 -15.19 -1.22 -1.99
C ASP A 48 -15.45 0.26 -2.24
N LEU A 49 -15.20 1.11 -1.23
CA LEU A 49 -15.39 2.56 -1.34
C LEU A 49 -14.51 3.19 -2.42
N LEU A 50 -13.25 2.72 -2.52
CA LEU A 50 -12.32 3.17 -3.55
C LEU A 50 -12.77 2.76 -4.94
N ALA A 51 -13.19 1.51 -5.13
CA ALA A 51 -13.71 1.00 -6.40
C ALA A 51 -14.97 1.76 -6.83
N GLU A 52 -15.94 1.98 -5.92
CA GLU A 52 -17.14 2.79 -6.17
C GLU A 52 -16.80 4.26 -6.52
N SER A 53 -15.64 4.76 -6.04
CA SER A 53 -15.13 6.10 -6.34
C SER A 53 -14.32 6.19 -7.65
N GLY A 54 -14.18 5.07 -8.38
CA GLY A 54 -13.47 5.01 -9.67
C GLY A 54 -11.96 4.79 -9.57
N VAL A 55 -11.44 4.40 -8.40
CA VAL A 55 -10.04 3.97 -8.26
C VAL A 55 -9.84 2.66 -9.03
N THR A 56 -8.76 2.59 -9.81
CA THR A 56 -8.46 1.42 -10.66
C THR A 56 -7.33 0.56 -10.12
N ASP A 57 -6.44 1.13 -9.30
CA ASP A 57 -5.21 0.46 -8.87
C ASP A 57 -4.87 0.80 -7.41
N VAL A 58 -4.32 -0.18 -6.70
CA VAL A 58 -3.75 0.00 -5.36
C VAL A 58 -2.25 -0.25 -5.39
N ARG A 59 -1.48 0.73 -4.94
CA ARG A 59 -0.06 0.57 -4.59
C ARG A 59 0.08 0.09 -3.15
N VAL A 60 0.97 -0.87 -2.95
CA VAL A 60 1.37 -1.37 -1.63
C VAL A 60 2.90 -1.40 -1.52
N ARG A 61 3.45 -0.71 -0.52
CA ARG A 61 4.89 -0.80 -0.16
C ARG A 61 5.17 -2.11 0.56
N VAL A 62 6.35 -2.69 0.33
CA VAL A 62 6.80 -3.92 1.00
C VAL A 62 8.19 -3.72 1.57
N TRP A 63 8.34 -3.99 2.87
CA TRP A 63 9.60 -4.09 3.58
C TRP A 63 9.97 -5.54 3.82
N ASN A 64 11.28 -5.82 3.93
CA ASN A 64 11.80 -7.17 4.12
C ASN A 64 11.50 -7.70 5.54
N ASP A 65 11.98 -7.01 6.57
CA ASP A 65 11.73 -7.35 7.97
C ASP A 65 11.51 -6.08 8.83
N PRO A 66 10.29 -5.51 8.83
CA PRO A 66 9.99 -4.24 9.48
C PRO A 66 9.76 -4.36 11.00
N TYR A 67 10.46 -5.27 11.67
CA TYR A 67 10.35 -5.55 13.10
C TYR A 67 11.71 -5.43 13.79
N ASP A 68 11.74 -5.17 15.10
CA ASP A 68 12.95 -5.36 15.91
C ASP A 68 13.12 -6.83 16.37
N ASP A 69 14.22 -7.10 17.07
CA ASP A 69 14.58 -8.43 17.57
C ASP A 69 13.56 -9.02 18.55
N GLU A 70 12.70 -8.18 19.15
CA GLU A 70 11.58 -8.61 20.00
C GLU A 70 10.26 -8.79 19.24
N GLY A 71 10.27 -8.62 17.91
CA GLY A 71 9.09 -8.76 17.05
C GLY A 71 8.15 -7.55 17.10
N ARG A 72 8.61 -6.39 17.56
CA ARG A 72 7.80 -5.17 17.56
C ARG A 72 7.98 -4.44 16.24
N GLY A 73 6.88 -4.15 15.57
CA GLY A 73 6.91 -3.46 14.28
C GLY A 73 7.47 -2.03 14.38
N PHE A 74 8.23 -1.60 13.39
CA PHE A 74 8.81 -0.25 13.30
C PHE A 74 7.77 0.86 13.09
N GLY A 75 6.49 0.49 12.88
CA GLY A 75 5.42 1.43 12.57
C GLY A 75 5.35 1.73 11.08
N GLY A 76 4.75 2.86 10.71
CA GLY A 76 4.55 3.20 9.29
C GLY A 76 3.64 2.21 8.53
N GLY A 77 2.84 1.42 9.26
CA GLY A 77 2.01 0.34 8.74
C GLY A 77 2.60 -1.07 8.98
N THR A 78 3.91 -1.15 9.24
CA THR A 78 4.66 -2.41 9.41
C THR A 78 4.33 -3.37 8.27
N VAL A 79 4.61 -2.98 7.01
CA VAL A 79 4.11 -3.70 5.83
C VAL A 79 5.13 -4.71 5.33
N ASP A 80 5.04 -5.92 5.85
CA ASP A 80 5.75 -7.10 5.35
C ASP A 80 5.01 -7.75 4.16
N VAL A 81 5.54 -8.89 3.69
CA VAL A 81 4.97 -9.62 2.55
C VAL A 81 3.56 -10.12 2.86
N GLU A 82 3.31 -10.63 4.07
CA GLU A 82 2.02 -11.16 4.49
C GLU A 82 0.94 -10.08 4.43
N ARG A 83 1.22 -8.90 4.97
CA ARG A 83 0.29 -7.77 4.95
C ARG A 83 0.11 -7.22 3.54
N ALA A 84 1.18 -7.18 2.74
CA ALA A 84 1.07 -6.78 1.34
C ALA A 84 0.18 -7.74 0.52
N VAL A 85 0.26 -9.04 0.79
CA VAL A 85 -0.61 -10.06 0.17
C VAL A 85 -2.06 -9.87 0.59
N GLU A 86 -2.33 -9.58 1.86
CA GLU A 86 -3.70 -9.31 2.32
C GLU A 86 -4.30 -8.07 1.64
N ILE A 87 -3.55 -6.96 1.59
CA ILE A 87 -3.94 -5.73 0.89
C ILE A 87 -4.17 -6.00 -0.60
N GLY A 88 -3.25 -6.73 -1.25
CA GLY A 88 -3.36 -7.08 -2.67
C GLY A 88 -4.58 -7.95 -2.98
N ARG A 89 -4.91 -8.90 -2.09
CA ARG A 89 -6.12 -9.73 -2.21
C ARG A 89 -7.39 -8.90 -2.09
N ARG A 90 -7.46 -7.97 -1.13
CA ARG A 90 -8.62 -7.06 -0.97
C ARG A 90 -8.79 -6.15 -2.19
N ALA A 91 -7.69 -5.57 -2.71
CA ALA A 91 -7.71 -4.79 -3.94
C ALA A 91 -8.21 -5.60 -5.15
N THR A 92 -7.69 -6.81 -5.33
CA THR A 92 -8.10 -7.70 -6.42
C THR A 92 -9.58 -8.10 -6.30
N ALA A 93 -10.04 -8.39 -5.08
CA ALA A 93 -11.44 -8.73 -4.82
C ALA A 93 -12.40 -7.57 -5.17
N ALA A 94 -11.97 -6.33 -4.97
CA ALA A 94 -12.69 -5.12 -5.36
C ALA A 94 -12.52 -4.76 -6.87
N GLY A 95 -11.82 -5.59 -7.65
CA GLY A 95 -11.64 -5.39 -9.09
C GLY A 95 -10.53 -4.40 -9.48
N MET A 96 -9.66 -4.04 -8.55
CA MET A 96 -8.52 -3.13 -8.80
C MET A 96 -7.24 -3.89 -9.15
N GLY A 97 -6.37 -3.25 -9.93
CA GLY A 97 -4.98 -3.67 -10.14
C GLY A 97 -4.14 -3.48 -8.88
N VAL A 98 -2.99 -4.18 -8.81
CA VAL A 98 -2.05 -4.09 -7.68
C VAL A 98 -0.66 -3.73 -8.18
N LEU A 99 -0.10 -2.66 -7.63
CA LEU A 99 1.29 -2.25 -7.81
C LEU A 99 2.07 -2.55 -6.53
N VAL A 100 2.96 -3.56 -6.60
CA VAL A 100 3.85 -3.90 -5.49
C VAL A 100 5.11 -3.05 -5.58
N ASP A 101 5.37 -2.29 -4.52
CA ASP A 101 6.53 -1.41 -4.40
C ASP A 101 7.53 -1.98 -3.39
N PHE A 102 8.51 -2.74 -3.89
CA PHE A 102 9.58 -3.31 -3.07
C PHE A 102 10.57 -2.23 -2.67
N HIS A 103 10.70 -1.98 -1.37
CA HIS A 103 11.66 -1.01 -0.85
C HIS A 103 13.08 -1.57 -0.75
N TYR A 104 13.24 -2.89 -0.78
CA TYR A 104 14.53 -3.58 -0.56
C TYR A 104 15.27 -3.04 0.66
N SER A 105 14.51 -2.90 1.75
CA SER A 105 14.90 -2.32 3.03
C SER A 105 13.92 -2.81 4.08
N ASP A 106 14.35 -2.85 5.34
CA ASP A 106 13.47 -3.15 6.46
C ASP A 106 12.57 -1.98 6.85
N PHE A 107 12.83 -0.79 6.30
CA PHE A 107 12.04 0.41 6.56
C PHE A 107 12.10 1.41 5.39
N TRP A 108 11.56 2.62 5.59
CA TRP A 108 11.43 3.65 4.55
C TRP A 108 12.65 3.79 3.63
N ALA A 109 12.45 3.50 2.34
CA ALA A 109 13.39 3.80 1.27
C ALA A 109 13.03 5.14 0.60
N ASP A 110 13.95 6.11 0.64
CA ASP A 110 13.80 7.43 0.01
C ASP A 110 15.18 7.97 -0.43
N PRO A 111 15.30 9.20 -1.00
CA PRO A 111 16.59 9.70 -1.49
C PRO A 111 17.71 9.75 -0.44
N ALA A 112 17.39 9.81 0.85
CA ALA A 112 18.38 9.88 1.93
C ALA A 112 18.56 8.54 2.68
N LYS A 113 17.64 7.59 2.51
CA LYS A 113 17.64 6.30 3.20
C LYS A 113 17.48 5.17 2.20
N GLN A 114 18.52 4.36 2.05
CA GLN A 114 18.58 3.17 1.19
C GLN A 114 19.35 2.08 1.93
N GLN A 115 19.00 1.84 3.20
CA GLN A 115 19.66 0.81 3.99
C GLN A 115 19.26 -0.57 3.46
N ALA A 116 20.23 -1.45 3.27
CA ALA A 116 19.94 -2.84 2.96
C ALA A 116 19.20 -3.49 4.16
N PRO A 117 18.32 -4.48 3.91
CA PRO A 117 17.74 -5.33 4.95
C PRO A 117 18.84 -5.94 5.83
N ARG A 118 18.57 -6.07 7.14
CA ARG A 118 19.51 -6.70 8.09
C ARG A 118 19.91 -8.11 7.68
N ALA A 119 18.98 -8.86 7.07
CA ALA A 119 19.24 -10.21 6.56
C ALA A 119 20.33 -10.27 5.48
N TRP A 120 20.67 -9.13 4.87
CA TRP A 120 21.67 -9.02 3.81
C TRP A 120 23.03 -8.53 4.31
N ASP A 121 23.18 -8.27 5.61
CA ASP A 121 24.45 -7.83 6.19
C ASP A 121 25.55 -8.87 5.97
N GLY A 122 26.65 -8.42 5.35
CA GLY A 122 27.80 -9.26 5.03
C GLY A 122 27.67 -10.07 3.74
N LEU A 123 26.54 -10.00 3.02
CA LEU A 123 26.41 -10.62 1.71
C LEU A 123 27.19 -9.85 0.63
N THR A 124 27.71 -10.59 -0.34
CA THR A 124 28.26 -10.02 -1.58
C THR A 124 27.14 -9.52 -2.50
N PRO A 125 27.44 -8.63 -3.46
CA PRO A 125 26.42 -8.18 -4.43
C PRO A 125 25.75 -9.32 -5.20
N ALA A 126 26.47 -10.40 -5.50
CA ALA A 126 25.92 -11.57 -6.20
C ALA A 126 24.95 -12.38 -5.31
N GLU A 127 25.25 -12.48 -4.01
CA GLU A 127 24.37 -13.11 -3.02
C GLU A 127 23.13 -12.25 -2.77
N VAL A 128 23.26 -10.93 -2.65
CA VAL A 128 22.13 -9.99 -2.55
C VAL A 128 21.21 -10.09 -3.77
N ALA A 129 21.77 -10.12 -4.99
CA ALA A 129 20.98 -10.25 -6.21
C ALA A 129 20.23 -11.60 -6.31
N SER A 130 20.64 -12.60 -5.53
CA SER A 130 20.03 -13.93 -5.46
C SER A 130 19.17 -14.12 -4.20
N ALA A 131 19.17 -13.16 -3.28
CA ALA A 131 18.37 -13.19 -2.06
C ALA A 131 16.93 -12.82 -2.44
N ALA A 132 16.09 -13.85 -2.56
CA ALA A 132 14.65 -13.73 -2.78
C ALA A 132 13.91 -13.43 -1.48
#